data_AF-A0A979GZ34-F1
#
_entry.id   AF-A0A979GZ34-F1
#
_cell.length_a   1.000
_cell.length_b   1.000
_cell.length_c   1.000
_cell.angle_alpha   90.00
_cell.angle_beta   90.00
_cell.angle_gamma   90.00
#
_symmetry.space_group_name_H-M   'P 1'
#
loop_
_entity.id
_entity.type
_entity.pdbx_description
1 polymer ?
#
loop_
_entity_poly.entity_id
_entity_poly.type
_entity_poly.pdbx_seq_one_letter_code
_entity_poly.pdbx_strand_id
1 'polypeptide(L)'
;MSESSFEDFVRQHRQEFEAAGPGPGVWASLEQQLNPPRKNRVIQMIGRHWLKAAAILVLLVNSVMIYQFLQMKQSQHLINVAPEMQEAKMYYTSQIEQRLQTIKSYPNSVLGLDSVGRKELELRNETYQMLEAELIQNPGNERIKAAMVRYYQMKLDLLDKILEELREKQPVSQKQSNYEREI
;
A
#
# COMPACT_ATOMS: atom_id res chain seq x y z
N MET A 1 63.95 24.02 -45.62
CA MET A 1 64.24 22.61 -45.95
C MET A 1 64.16 22.51 -47.45
N SER A 2 65.27 22.19 -48.14
CA SER A 2 65.34 22.17 -49.60
C SER A 2 64.51 21.00 -50.15
N GLU A 3 63.68 21.26 -51.17
CA GLU A 3 62.78 20.28 -51.80
C GLU A 3 63.48 18.96 -52.19
N SER A 4 64.77 19.03 -52.54
CA SER A 4 65.61 17.87 -52.85
C SER A 4 65.66 16.83 -51.73
N SER A 5 65.69 17.24 -50.45
CA SER A 5 65.80 16.30 -49.34
C SER A 5 64.55 15.45 -49.15
N PHE A 6 63.37 15.99 -49.47
CA PHE A 6 62.12 15.24 -49.41
C PHE A 6 61.92 14.40 -50.67
N GLU A 7 62.26 14.95 -51.84
CA GLU A 7 62.20 14.20 -53.09
C GLU A 7 63.14 12.98 -53.08
N ASP A 8 64.36 13.14 -52.56
CA ASP A 8 65.32 12.04 -52.39
C ASP A 8 64.80 10.99 -51.40
N PHE A 9 64.20 11.41 -50.28
CA PHE A 9 63.59 10.50 -49.31
C PHE A 9 62.44 9.70 -49.95
N VAL A 10 61.52 10.37 -50.65
CA VAL A 10 60.40 9.69 -51.31
C VAL A 10 60.89 8.78 -52.43
N ARG A 11 61.90 9.18 -53.21
CA ARG A 11 62.50 8.32 -54.25
C ARG A 11 63.18 7.08 -53.66
N GLN A 12 63.93 7.25 -52.57
CA GLN A 12 64.65 6.17 -51.91
C GLN A 12 63.71 5.16 -51.23
N HIS A 13 62.57 5.63 -50.71
CA HIS A 13 61.55 4.79 -50.07
C HIS A 13 60.35 4.48 -50.97
N ARG A 14 60.41 4.76 -52.28
CA ARG A 14 59.27 4.59 -53.21
C ARG A 14 58.68 3.18 -53.18
N GLN A 15 59.52 2.16 -53.09
CA GLN A 15 59.07 0.77 -53.02
C GLN A 15 58.24 0.46 -51.77
N GLU A 16 58.51 1.14 -50.65
CA GLU A 16 57.74 0.96 -49.41
C GLU A 16 56.34 1.60 -49.53
N PHE A 17 56.21 2.68 -50.30
CA PHE A 17 54.92 3.34 -50.57
C PHE A 17 54.09 2.63 -51.65
N GLU A 18 54.73 1.96 -52.60
CA GLU A 18 54.04 1.19 -53.66
C GLU A 18 53.71 -0.25 -53.22
N ALA A 19 53.97 -0.61 -51.97
CA ALA A 19 53.55 -1.88 -51.40
C ALA A 19 52.03 -2.05 -51.53
N ALA A 20 51.59 -3.18 -52.09
CA ALA A 20 50.18 -3.51 -52.20
C ALA A 20 49.54 -3.41 -50.80
N GLY A 21 48.55 -2.52 -50.67
CA GLY A 21 47.86 -2.30 -49.41
C GLY A 21 47.26 -3.60 -48.85
N PRO A 22 46.88 -3.60 -47.56
CA PRO A 22 46.32 -4.79 -46.94
C PRO A 22 45.07 -5.24 -47.71
N GLY A 23 44.95 -6.57 -47.88
CA GLY A 23 43.87 -7.14 -48.67
C GLY A 23 42.47 -6.74 -48.16
N PRO A 24 41.42 -6.85 -49.00
CA PRO A 24 40.06 -6.41 -48.66
C PRO A 24 39.49 -7.03 -47.38
N GLY A 25 39.97 -8.22 -46.97
CA GLY A 25 39.59 -8.84 -45.70
C GLY A 25 40.06 -8.05 -44.45
N VAL A 26 41.20 -7.37 -44.51
CA VAL A 26 41.69 -6.51 -43.42
C VAL A 26 40.79 -5.29 -43.27
N TRP A 27 40.36 -4.68 -44.38
CA TRP A 27 39.40 -3.59 -44.37
C TRP A 27 38.04 -3.99 -43.79
N ALA A 28 37.52 -5.16 -44.18
CA ALA A 28 36.29 -5.71 -43.61
C ALA A 28 36.41 -5.94 -42.08
N SER A 29 37.60 -6.36 -41.62
CA SER A 29 37.90 -6.57 -40.20
C SER A 29 37.92 -5.25 -39.41
N LEU A 30 38.45 -4.18 -40.01
CA LEU A 30 38.45 -2.83 -39.42
C LEU A 30 37.04 -2.24 -39.37
N GLU A 31 36.23 -2.44 -40.40
CA GLU A 31 34.85 -1.96 -40.45
C GLU A 31 33.97 -2.62 -39.36
N GLN A 32 34.22 -3.90 -39.05
CA GLN A 32 33.58 -4.57 -37.91
C GLN A 32 34.00 -3.99 -36.56
N GLN A 33 35.27 -3.56 -36.40
CA GLN A 33 35.75 -2.97 -35.15
C GLN A 33 35.23 -1.55 -34.93
N LEU A 34 34.92 -0.82 -36.00
CA LEU A 34 34.44 0.57 -35.95
C LEU A 34 32.93 0.70 -35.73
N ASN A 35 32.15 -0.35 -35.98
CA ASN A 35 30.72 -0.37 -35.64
C ASN A 35 30.54 -0.83 -34.18
N PRO A 36 30.32 0.08 -33.20
CA PRO A 36 30.04 -0.37 -31.85
C PRO A 36 28.78 -1.25 -31.87
N PRO A 37 28.77 -2.40 -31.17
CA PRO A 37 27.60 -3.26 -31.12
C PRO A 37 26.44 -2.42 -30.60
N ARG A 38 25.33 -2.37 -31.35
CA ARG A 38 24.10 -1.67 -30.96
C ARG A 38 23.68 -2.21 -29.59
N LYS A 39 23.99 -1.47 -28.52
CA LYS A 39 23.66 -1.86 -27.16
C LYS A 39 22.17 -2.20 -27.10
N ASN A 40 21.85 -3.46 -26.79
CA ASN A 40 20.51 -4.03 -26.90
C ASN A 40 19.49 -3.14 -26.16
N ARG A 41 18.67 -2.38 -26.92
CA ARG A 41 17.64 -1.47 -26.39
C ARG A 41 16.68 -2.15 -25.41
N VAL A 42 16.46 -3.45 -25.58
CA VAL A 42 15.57 -4.26 -24.73
C VAL A 42 16.04 -4.30 -23.27
N ILE A 43 17.34 -4.42 -23.01
CA ILE A 43 17.89 -4.50 -21.64
C ILE A 43 17.76 -3.14 -20.93
N GLN A 44 17.95 -2.04 -21.67
CA GLN A 44 17.74 -0.68 -21.15
C GLN A 44 16.27 -0.41 -20.84
N MET A 45 15.35 -0.94 -21.67
CA MET A 45 13.91 -0.77 -21.47
C MET A 45 13.39 -1.55 -20.26
N ILE A 46 13.80 -2.83 -20.11
CA ILE A 46 13.45 -3.66 -18.96
C ILE A 46 13.95 -3.02 -17.66
N GLY A 47 15.22 -2.58 -17.61
CA GLY A 47 15.75 -1.88 -16.44
C GLY A 47 15.00 -0.59 -16.10
N ARG A 48 14.58 0.18 -17.11
CA ARG A 48 13.79 1.41 -16.90
C ARG A 48 12.39 1.12 -16.35
N HIS A 49 11.71 0.08 -16.82
CA HIS A 49 10.38 -0.27 -16.33
C HIS A 49 10.42 -0.86 -14.92
N TRP A 50 11.43 -1.68 -14.60
CA TRP A 50 11.65 -2.17 -13.23
C TRP A 50 11.95 -1.03 -12.26
N LEU A 51 12.72 -0.02 -12.68
CA LEU A 51 12.98 1.17 -11.86
C LEU A 51 11.70 1.98 -11.60
N LYS A 52 10.83 2.13 -12.61
CA LYS A 52 9.50 2.75 -12.44
C LYS A 52 8.62 1.96 -11.47
N ALA A 53 8.58 0.63 -11.61
CA ALA A 53 7.81 -0.24 -10.71
C ALA A 53 8.33 -0.16 -9.26
N ALA A 54 9.65 -0.21 -9.08
CA ALA A 54 10.29 -0.06 -7.77
C ALA A 54 10.01 1.32 -7.17
N ALA A 55 10.06 2.40 -7.96
CA ALA A 55 9.75 3.74 -7.49
C ALA A 55 8.29 3.88 -7.03
N ILE A 56 7.34 3.30 -7.78
CA ILE A 56 5.92 3.28 -7.37
C ILE A 56 5.76 2.50 -6.06
N LEU A 57 6.38 1.32 -5.95
CA LEU A 57 6.32 0.51 -4.74
C LEU A 57 6.90 1.25 -3.52
N VAL A 58 8.06 1.90 -3.68
CA VAL A 58 8.67 2.72 -2.63
C VAL A 58 7.75 3.88 -2.23
N LEU A 59 7.14 4.59 -3.19
CA LEU A 59 6.21 5.68 -2.90
C LEU A 59 4.96 5.20 -2.16
N LEU A 60 4.40 4.04 -2.54
CA LEU A 60 3.25 3.46 -1.84
C LEU A 60 3.60 3.08 -0.40
N VAL A 61 4.72 2.37 -0.21
CA VAL A 61 5.20 1.98 1.12
C VAL A 61 5.48 3.23 1.97
N ASN A 62 6.14 4.23 1.40
CA ASN A 62 6.47 5.46 2.11
C ASN A 62 5.20 6.27 2.45
N SER A 63 4.23 6.33 1.54
CA SER A 63 2.92 6.95 1.78
C SER A 63 2.17 6.29 2.93
N VAL A 64 2.11 4.95 2.95
CA VAL A 64 1.51 4.20 4.06
C VAL A 64 2.26 4.45 5.37
N MET A 65 3.59 4.47 5.34
CA MET A 65 4.40 4.70 6.54
C MET A 65 4.21 6.13 7.10
N ILE A 66 4.18 7.15 6.24
CA ILE A 66 3.90 8.54 6.62
C ILE A 66 2.48 8.65 7.21
N TYR A 67 1.50 8.02 6.57
CA TYR A 67 0.12 8.03 7.06
C TYR A 67 0.00 7.40 8.45
N GLN A 68 0.64 6.25 8.67
CA GLN A 68 0.68 5.60 9.99
C GLN A 68 1.39 6.48 11.04
N PHE A 69 2.51 7.12 10.67
CA PHE A 69 3.25 8.01 11.56
C PHE A 69 2.41 9.24 11.98
N LEU A 70 1.64 9.82 11.05
CA LEU A 70 0.73 10.93 11.36
C LEU A 70 -0.40 10.49 12.31
N GLN A 71 -1.00 9.32 12.10
CA GLN A 71 -2.00 8.77 13.02
C GLN A 71 -1.43 8.52 14.43
N MET A 72 -0.20 8.00 14.54
CA MET A 72 0.45 7.78 15.83
C MET A 72 0.66 9.09 16.59
N LYS A 73 1.12 10.15 15.92
CA LYS A 73 1.27 11.47 16.55
C LYS A 73 -0.05 12.05 17.04
N GLN A 74 -1.10 11.92 16.24
CA GLN A 74 -2.44 12.39 16.64
C GLN A 74 -2.94 11.64 17.87
N SER A 75 -2.78 10.31 17.89
CA SER A 75 -3.16 9.47 19.03
C SER A 75 -2.39 9.85 20.30
N GLN A 76 -1.09 10.12 20.19
CA GLN A 76 -0.27 10.57 21.32
C GLN A 76 -0.70 11.95 21.85
N HIS A 77 -1.10 12.86 20.95
CA HIS A 77 -1.62 14.16 21.36
C HIS A 77 -2.97 14.06 22.07
N LEU A 78 -3.86 13.16 21.63
CA LEU A 78 -5.12 12.90 22.32
C LEU A 78 -4.87 12.37 23.74
N ILE A 79 -3.93 11.44 23.93
CA ILE A 79 -3.57 10.90 25.26
C ILE A 79 -3.13 12.02 26.21
N ASN A 80 -2.35 12.99 25.72
CA ASN A 80 -1.91 14.13 26.52
C ASN A 80 -3.04 15.11 26.88
N VAL A 81 -4.06 15.23 26.02
CA VAL A 81 -5.16 16.20 26.19
C VAL A 81 -6.34 15.62 26.97
N ALA A 82 -6.68 14.35 26.74
CA ALA A 82 -7.84 13.68 27.32
C ALA A 82 -7.55 12.19 27.53
N PRO A 83 -6.77 11.81 28.57
CA PRO A 83 -6.37 10.42 28.81
C PRO A 83 -7.57 9.48 29.04
N GLU A 84 -8.63 9.96 29.69
CA GLU A 84 -9.89 9.20 29.87
C GLU A 84 -10.53 8.75 28.54
N MET A 85 -10.36 9.52 27.46
CA MET A 85 -10.90 9.16 26.15
C MET A 85 -10.15 7.98 25.52
N GLN A 86 -8.90 7.74 25.93
CA GLN A 86 -8.13 6.58 25.46
C GLN A 86 -8.69 5.28 26.06
N GLU A 87 -9.02 5.27 27.35
CA GLU A 87 -9.67 4.14 28.00
C GLU A 87 -11.04 3.85 27.37
N ALA A 88 -11.85 4.90 27.18
CA ALA A 88 -13.14 4.78 26.49
C ALA A 88 -12.98 4.22 25.07
N LYS A 89 -12.00 4.71 24.29
CA LYS A 89 -11.68 4.23 22.94
C LYS A 89 -11.37 2.74 22.94
N MET A 90 -10.49 2.28 23.85
CA MET A 90 -10.15 0.87 23.98
C MET A 90 -11.37 0.02 24.35
N TYR A 91 -12.13 0.44 25.36
CA TYR A 91 -13.33 -0.26 25.82
C TYR A 91 -14.40 -0.39 24.73
N TYR A 92 -14.78 0.72 24.08
CA TYR A 92 -15.83 0.67 23.06
C TYR A 92 -15.38 -0.05 21.79
N THR A 93 -14.11 0.07 21.42
CA THR A 93 -13.57 -0.63 20.24
C THR A 93 -13.63 -2.15 20.42
N SER A 94 -13.23 -2.69 21.57
CA SER A 94 -13.31 -4.14 21.81
C SER A 94 -14.76 -4.65 21.77
N GLN A 95 -15.70 -3.90 22.35
CA GLN A 95 -17.13 -4.24 22.33
C GLN A 95 -17.72 -4.22 20.91
N ILE A 96 -17.30 -3.27 20.08
CA ILE A 96 -17.68 -3.18 18.66
C ILE A 96 -17.10 -4.36 17.88
N GLU A 97 -15.81 -4.66 18.07
CA GLU A 97 -15.13 -5.77 17.39
C GLU A 97 -15.76 -7.12 17.73
N GLN A 98 -16.12 -7.35 18.99
CA GLN A 98 -16.81 -8.57 19.43
C GLN A 98 -18.15 -8.75 18.72
N ARG A 99 -18.95 -7.67 18.62
CA ARG A 99 -20.25 -7.70 17.92
C ARG A 99 -20.06 -7.92 16.42
N LEU A 100 -19.10 -7.24 15.81
CA LEU A 100 -18.75 -7.44 14.40
C LEU A 100 -18.29 -8.87 14.11
N GLN A 101 -17.47 -9.48 14.97
CA GLN A 101 -17.09 -10.89 14.85
C GLN A 101 -18.32 -11.80 14.95
N THR A 102 -19.21 -11.50 15.89
CA THR A 102 -20.47 -12.25 16.05
C THR A 102 -21.32 -12.15 14.78
N ILE A 103 -21.55 -10.94 14.25
CA ILE A 103 -22.27 -10.70 12.99
C ILE A 103 -21.62 -11.47 11.83
N LYS A 104 -20.29 -11.43 11.72
CA LYS A 104 -19.53 -12.15 10.68
C LYS A 104 -19.63 -13.68 10.78
N SER A 105 -20.01 -14.22 11.94
CA SER A 105 -20.23 -15.66 12.10
C SER A 105 -21.56 -16.15 11.49
N TYR A 106 -22.51 -15.24 11.23
CA TYR A 106 -23.77 -15.59 10.57
C TYR A 106 -23.55 -15.81 9.07
N PRO A 107 -24.26 -16.77 8.46
CA PRO A 107 -24.17 -17.00 7.03
C PRO A 107 -24.70 -15.79 6.25
N ASN A 108 -24.03 -15.45 5.14
CA ASN A 108 -24.37 -14.29 4.31
C ASN A 108 -25.82 -14.29 3.82
N SER A 109 -26.43 -15.47 3.66
CA SER A 109 -27.84 -15.63 3.27
C SER A 109 -28.82 -15.11 4.32
N VAL A 110 -28.45 -15.16 5.61
CA VAL A 110 -29.27 -14.67 6.73
C VAL A 110 -28.97 -13.20 7.03
N LEU A 111 -27.75 -12.75 6.74
CA LEU A 111 -27.32 -11.37 7.01
C LEU A 111 -28.20 -10.34 6.30
N GLY A 112 -28.70 -10.65 5.11
CA GLY A 112 -29.56 -9.75 4.32
C GLY A 112 -28.89 -8.46 3.85
N LEU A 113 -27.61 -8.25 4.18
CA LEU A 113 -26.82 -7.10 3.75
C LEU A 113 -26.16 -7.38 2.40
N ASP A 114 -26.25 -6.42 1.48
CA ASP A 114 -25.49 -6.42 0.24
C ASP A 114 -23.99 -6.17 0.48
N SER A 115 -23.18 -6.15 -0.59
CA SER A 115 -21.73 -5.90 -0.47
C SER A 115 -21.42 -4.53 0.11
N VAL A 116 -22.29 -3.53 -0.09
CA VAL A 116 -22.13 -2.16 0.40
C VAL A 116 -22.38 -2.11 1.91
N GLY A 117 -23.48 -2.67 2.38
CA GLY A 117 -23.81 -2.76 3.81
C GLY A 117 -22.77 -3.55 4.60
N ARG A 118 -22.20 -4.62 4.02
CA ARG A 118 -21.08 -5.34 4.65
C ARG A 118 -19.80 -4.51 4.73
N LYS A 119 -19.53 -3.68 3.73
CA LYS A 119 -18.39 -2.75 3.75
C LYS A 119 -18.59 -1.64 4.78
N GLU A 120 -19.82 -1.21 5.01
CA GLU A 120 -20.14 -0.23 6.06
C GLU A 120 -19.86 -0.79 7.48
N LEU A 121 -19.98 -2.11 7.66
CA LEU A 121 -19.56 -2.78 8.90
C LEU A 121 -18.03 -2.80 9.08
N GLU A 122 -17.25 -2.56 8.02
CA GLU A 122 -15.78 -2.48 8.08
C GLU A 122 -15.34 -1.11 8.61
N LEU A 123 -15.57 -0.86 9.90
CA LEU A 123 -14.95 0.14 10.78
C LEU A 123 -14.24 1.37 10.15
N ARG A 124 -14.84 2.08 9.18
CA ARG A 124 -14.32 3.38 8.73
C ARG A 124 -14.85 4.45 9.66
N ASN A 125 -14.11 4.72 10.74
CA ASN A 125 -14.54 5.67 11.78
C ASN A 125 -14.17 7.13 11.43
N GLU A 126 -14.57 7.63 10.26
CA GLU A 126 -14.25 9.01 9.83
C GLU A 126 -14.82 10.04 10.80
N THR A 127 -16.05 9.85 11.29
CA THR A 127 -16.68 10.72 12.29
C THR A 127 -15.90 10.78 13.61
N TYR A 128 -15.37 9.64 14.08
CA TYR A 128 -14.58 9.62 15.31
C TYR A 128 -13.26 10.36 15.13
N GLN A 129 -12.58 10.16 14.00
CA GLN A 129 -11.33 10.85 13.68
C GLN A 129 -11.51 12.37 13.61
N MET A 130 -12.64 12.82 13.07
CA MET A 130 -13.02 14.24 13.07
C MET A 130 -13.18 14.77 14.50
N LEU A 131 -13.92 14.06 15.37
CA LEU A 131 -14.11 14.47 16.77
C LEU A 131 -12.80 14.46 17.55
N GLU A 132 -11.91 13.48 17.31
CA GLU A 132 -10.57 13.42 17.90
C GLU A 132 -9.72 14.64 17.48
N ALA A 133 -9.78 15.03 16.20
CA ALA A 133 -9.10 16.24 15.72
C ALA A 133 -9.69 17.54 16.31
N GLU A 134 -11.02 17.61 16.50
CA GLU A 134 -11.69 18.78 17.08
C GLU A 134 -11.36 18.92 18.59
N LEU A 135 -11.29 17.80 19.31
CA LEU A 135 -10.90 17.76 20.73
C LEU A 135 -9.44 18.16 20.92
N ILE A 136 -8.55 17.74 20.02
CA ILE A 136 -7.15 18.16 20.01
C ILE A 136 -7.02 19.68 19.84
N GLN A 137 -7.84 20.28 18.97
CA GLN A 137 -7.86 21.73 18.74
C GLN A 137 -8.54 22.51 19.87
N ASN A 138 -9.47 21.87 20.60
CA ASN A 138 -10.20 22.48 21.71
C ASN A 138 -10.09 21.63 22.99
N PRO A 139 -8.89 21.58 23.62
CA PRO A 139 -8.68 20.87 24.88
C PRO A 139 -9.69 21.28 25.96
N GLY A 140 -10.25 20.31 26.67
CA GLY A 140 -11.22 20.56 27.75
C GLY A 140 -12.66 20.80 27.30
N ASN A 141 -12.98 20.67 26.01
CA ASN A 141 -14.36 20.79 25.53
C ASN A 141 -15.16 19.49 25.84
N GLU A 142 -15.88 19.51 26.96
CA GLU A 142 -16.75 18.42 27.41
C GLU A 142 -17.81 18.01 26.38
N ARG A 143 -18.31 18.95 25.57
CA ARG A 143 -19.31 18.65 24.53
C ARG A 143 -18.74 17.70 23.48
N ILE A 144 -17.46 17.88 23.11
CA ILE A 144 -16.80 17.00 22.14
C ILE A 144 -16.57 15.61 22.74
N LYS A 145 -16.11 15.53 24.00
CA LYS A 145 -15.97 14.25 24.72
C LYS A 145 -17.31 13.50 24.80
N ALA A 146 -18.39 14.20 25.16
CA ALA A 146 -19.73 13.63 25.19
C ALA A 146 -20.19 13.16 23.80
N ALA A 147 -19.89 13.91 22.74
CA ALA A 147 -20.20 13.50 21.36
C ALA A 147 -19.43 12.25 20.94
N MET A 148 -18.15 12.12 21.33
CA MET A 148 -17.34 10.92 21.07
C MET A 148 -17.91 9.68 21.77
N VAL A 149 -18.31 9.80 23.03
CA VAL A 149 -18.97 8.70 23.77
C VAL A 149 -20.31 8.35 23.13
N ARG A 150 -21.12 9.35 22.78
CA ARG A 150 -22.42 9.15 22.12
C ARG A 150 -22.27 8.45 20.77
N TYR A 151 -21.25 8.80 20.00
CA TYR A 151 -20.93 8.10 18.75
C TYR A 151 -20.73 6.60 18.98
N TYR A 152 -19.94 6.23 20.00
CA TYR A 152 -19.74 4.82 20.33
C TYR A 152 -21.03 4.12 20.78
N GLN A 153 -21.84 4.76 21.61
CA GLN A 153 -23.13 4.23 22.05
C GLN A 153 -24.05 3.97 20.86
N MET A 154 -24.22 4.95 19.97
CA MET A 154 -25.05 4.80 18.77
C MET A 154 -24.55 3.66 17.88
N LYS A 155 -23.22 3.50 17.76
CA LYS A 155 -22.63 2.41 16.99
C LYS A 155 -22.91 1.04 17.61
N LEU A 156 -22.78 0.92 18.93
CA LEU A 156 -23.11 -0.31 19.63
C LEU A 156 -24.60 -0.64 19.52
N ASP A 157 -25.49 0.34 19.70
CA ASP A 157 -26.94 0.17 19.57
C ASP A 157 -27.32 -0.33 18.18
N LEU A 158 -26.68 0.19 17.14
CA LEU A 158 -26.89 -0.28 15.76
C LEU A 158 -26.46 -1.74 15.60
N LEU A 159 -25.27 -2.10 16.10
CA LEU A 159 -24.77 -3.47 16.01
C LEU A 159 -25.63 -4.45 16.82
N ASP A 160 -26.13 -4.03 17.98
CA ASP A 160 -27.03 -4.83 18.82
C ASP A 160 -28.38 -5.06 18.14
N LYS A 161 -28.95 -4.04 17.47
CA LYS A 161 -30.16 -4.19 16.64
C LYS A 161 -29.96 -5.18 15.49
N ILE A 162 -28.82 -5.10 14.80
CA ILE A 162 -28.48 -6.06 13.73
C ILE A 162 -28.41 -7.47 14.32
N LEU A 163 -27.72 -7.67 15.44
CA LEU A 163 -27.63 -8.97 16.09
C LEU A 163 -28.99 -9.52 16.54
N GLU A 164 -29.88 -8.66 17.03
CA GLU A 164 -31.25 -9.02 17.40
C GLU A 164 -32.04 -9.53 16.19
N GLU A 165 -32.03 -8.79 15.08
CA GLU A 165 -32.70 -9.18 13.83
C GLU A 165 -32.14 -10.49 13.27
N LEU A 166 -30.82 -10.71 13.39
CA LEU A 166 -30.18 -11.96 12.98
C LEU A 166 -30.59 -13.14 13.84
N ARG A 167 -30.77 -12.95 15.16
CA ARG A 167 -31.23 -13.99 16.08
C ARG A 167 -32.68 -14.36 15.81
N GLU A 168 -33.54 -13.38 15.55
CA GLU A 168 -34.95 -13.62 15.21
C GLU A 168 -35.10 -14.42 13.91
N LYS A 169 -34.24 -14.17 12.93
CA LYS A 169 -34.21 -14.91 11.65
C LYS A 169 -33.57 -16.30 11.74
N GLN A 170 -32.88 -16.64 12.83
CA GLN A 170 -32.38 -17.99 13.06
C GLN A 170 -33.45 -18.85 13.74
N PRO A 171 -33.90 -19.97 13.15
CA PRO A 171 -34.80 -20.88 13.84
C PRO A 171 -34.10 -21.43 15.09
N VAL A 172 -34.71 -21.27 16.26
CA VAL A 172 -34.25 -21.87 17.52
C VAL A 172 -34.11 -23.37 17.31
N SER A 173 -32.88 -23.88 17.21
CA SER A 173 -32.64 -25.32 17.27
C SER A 173 -33.07 -25.78 18.66
N GLN A 174 -34.17 -26.53 18.71
CA GLN A 174 -34.71 -27.15 19.91
C GLN A 174 -33.58 -27.89 20.64
N LYS A 175 -33.17 -27.40 21.82
CA LYS A 175 -32.45 -28.23 22.79
C LYS A 175 -33.37 -29.41 23.11
N GLN A 176 -32.96 -30.60 22.69
CA GLN A 176 -33.57 -31.87 23.03
C GLN A 176 -33.78 -31.93 24.54
N SER A 177 -35.05 -31.99 24.95
CA SER A 177 -35.46 -32.42 26.28
C SER A 177 -35.17 -33.92 26.40
N ASN A 178 -33.91 -34.26 26.68
CA ASN A 178 -33.55 -35.54 27.26
C ASN A 178 -33.52 -35.37 28.77
N TYR A 179 -34.65 -35.62 29.40
CA TYR A 179 -34.67 -36.17 30.75
C TYR A 179 -35.38 -37.52 30.63
N GLU A 180 -34.55 -38.56 30.75
CA GLU A 180 -34.89 -39.97 30.84
C GLU A 180 -36.09 -40.18 31.78
N ARG A 181 -37.16 -40.86 31.34
CA ARG A 181 -37.37 -42.29 31.59
C ARG A 181 -36.56 -42.86 32.75
N GLU A 182 -37.00 -42.56 33.97
CA GLU A 182 -36.89 -43.48 35.09
C GLU A 182 -38.30 -43.93 35.50
N ILE A 183 -38.68 -45.13 35.05
CA ILE A 183 -39.65 -46.01 35.71
C ILE A 183 -39.11 -47.42 35.62
#